data_AF-M0F5F6-F1
#
_entry.id   AF-M0F5F6-F1
#
_cell.length_a   1.000
_cell.length_b   1.000
_cell.length_c   1.000
_cell.angle_alpha   90.00
_cell.angle_beta   90.00
_cell.angle_gamma   90.00
#
_symmetry.space_group_name_H-M   'P 1'
#
loop_
_entity.id
_entity.type
_entity.pdbx_description
1 polymer ?
#
loop_
_entity_poly.entity_id
_entity_poly.type
_entity_poly.pdbx_seq_one_letter_code
_entity_poly.pdbx_strand_id
1 'polypeptide(L)' 'MRAREWAVAATYGDPTDYDVPALPTWRVERGDGGEVAFAATDRDEPFIAADRPVRVRR' A
#
# COMPACT_ATOMS: atom_id res chain seq x y z
N MET A 1 12.48 6.87 0.89
CA MET A 1 11.10 7.42 0.94
C MET A 1 10.90 8.35 -0.25
N ARG A 2 10.10 7.96 -1.26
CA ARG A 2 9.77 8.79 -2.45
C ARG A 2 8.26 9.09 -2.56
N ALA A 3 7.55 9.05 -1.43
CA ALA A 3 6.09 9.14 -1.41
C ALA A 3 5.55 10.44 -2.05
N ARG A 4 6.20 11.58 -1.79
CA ARG A 4 5.81 12.87 -2.38
C ARG A 4 6.02 12.89 -3.90
N GLU A 5 7.18 12.41 -4.36
CA GLU A 5 7.54 12.37 -5.78
C GLU A 5 6.56 11.50 -6.57
N TRP A 6 6.24 10.33 -6.04
CA TRP A 6 5.22 9.46 -6.62
C TRP A 6 3.85 10.14 -6.70
N ALA A 7 3.39 10.81 -5.63
CA ALA A 7 2.11 11.50 -5.60
C ALA A 7 2.04 12.65 -6.63
N VAL A 8 3.15 13.39 -6.80
CA VAL A 8 3.24 14.43 -7.82
C VAL A 8 3.19 13.81 -9.22
N ALA A 9 4.03 12.80 -9.51
CA ALA A 9 4.07 12.16 -10.82
C ALA A 9 2.71 11.55 -11.22
N ALA A 10 2.05 10.85 -10.28
CA ALA A 10 0.71 10.27 -10.47
C ALA A 10 -0.39 11.30 -10.75
N THR A 11 -0.17 12.58 -10.43
CA THR A 11 -1.10 13.66 -10.77
C THR A 11 -1.05 14.03 -12.26
N TYR A 12 0.10 13.81 -12.91
CA TYR A 12 0.38 14.28 -14.27
C TYR A 12 0.61 13.16 -15.29
N GLY A 13 0.65 11.89 -14.87
CA GLY A 13 0.86 10.75 -15.75
C GLY A 13 1.17 9.46 -14.98
N ASP A 14 1.68 8.43 -15.66
CA ASP A 14 2.21 7.26 -14.98
C ASP A 14 3.56 7.62 -14.33
N PRO A 15 3.77 7.37 -13.03
CA PRO A 15 5.04 7.65 -12.36
C PRO A 15 6.26 7.01 -13.04
N THR A 16 6.09 5.86 -13.70
CA THR A 16 7.18 5.17 -14.40
C THR A 16 7.67 5.93 -15.63
N ASP A 17 6.85 6.78 -16.24
CA ASP A 17 7.25 7.68 -17.33
C ASP A 17 8.23 8.78 -16.85
N TYR A 18 8.35 8.98 -15.54
CA TYR A 18 9.22 9.96 -14.89
C TYR A 18 10.36 9.29 -14.10
N ASP A 19 10.72 8.04 -14.43
CA ASP A 19 11.73 7.24 -13.73
C ASP A 19 11.43 7.00 -12.24
N VAL A 20 10.18 7.20 -11.82
CA VAL A 20 9.74 6.85 -10.47
C VAL A 20 9.40 5.36 -10.46
N PRO A 21 10.00 4.56 -9.56
CA PRO A 21 9.69 3.13 -9.49
C PRO A 21 8.20 2.88 -9.25
N ALA A 22 7.67 1.87 -9.93
CA ALA A 22 6.32 1.37 -9.67
C ALA A 22 6.16 1.00 -8.19
N LEU A 23 4.98 1.26 -7.63
CA LEU A 23 4.70 0.81 -6.28
C LEU A 23 4.58 -0.70 -6.27
N PRO A 24 5.13 -1.37 -5.24
CA PRO A 24 4.85 -2.78 -5.03
C PRO A 24 3.34 -2.98 -4.84
N THR A 25 2.79 -3.97 -5.53
CA THR A 25 1.42 -4.39 -5.27
C THR A 25 1.38 -5.17 -3.97
N TRP A 26 0.49 -4.78 -3.06
CA TRP A 26 0.25 -5.48 -1.80
C TRP A 26 -1.16 -6.05 -1.80
N ARG A 27 -1.28 -7.23 -1.21
CA ARG A 27 -2.56 -7.81 -0.87
C ARG A 27 -2.98 -7.30 0.50
N VAL A 28 -4.25 -6.93 0.61
CA VAL A 28 -4.86 -6.53 1.88
C VAL A 28 -5.75 -7.68 2.35
N GLU A 29 -5.43 -8.25 3.50
CA GLU A 29 -6.26 -9.22 4.19
C GLU A 29 -7.05 -8.52 5.29
N ARG A 30 -8.31 -8.93 5.46
CA ARG A 30 -9.16 -8.48 6.57
C ARG A 30 -9.63 -9.69 7.35
N GLY A 31 -9.41 -9.66 8.66
CA GLY A 31 -9.95 -10.66 9.57
C GLY A 31 -11.38 -10.33 9.97
N ASP A 32 -12.08 -11.33 10.52
CA ASP A 32 -13.48 -11.21 10.94
C ASP A 32 -13.65 -10.25 12.14
N GLY A 33 -12.60 -10.06 12.95
CA GLY A 33 -12.56 -9.13 14.08
C GLY A 33 -12.23 -7.69 13.70
N GLY A 34 -12.03 -7.42 12.41
CA GLY A 34 -11.63 -6.11 11.89
C GLY A 34 -10.11 -5.92 11.82
N GLU A 35 -9.33 -6.98 12.03
CA GLU A 35 -7.89 -7.00 11.81
C GLU A 35 -7.57 -6.65 10.35
N VAL A 36 -6.43 -6.00 10.14
CA VAL A 36 -5.94 -5.67 8.80
C VAL A 36 -4.49 -6.12 8.69
N ALA A 37 -4.17 -6.86 7.64
CA ALA A 37 -2.80 -7.23 7.32
C ALA A 37 -2.45 -6.89 5.87
N PHE A 38 -1.18 -6.54 5.65
CA PHE A 38 -0.58 -6.32 4.35
C PHE A 38 0.45 -7.42 4.09
N ALA A 39 0.29 -8.10 2.96
CA ALA A 39 1.20 -9.12 2.49
C ALA A 39 1.68 -8.78 1.07
N ALA A 40 2.89 -9.23 0.73
CA ALA A 40 3.36 -9.14 -0.64
C ALA A 40 2.49 -10.06 -1.50
N THR A 41 2.20 -9.69 -2.75
CA THR A 41 1.34 -10.53 -3.60
C THR A 41 1.93 -11.92 -3.87
N ASP A 42 3.26 -12.05 -3.77
CA ASP A 42 4.02 -13.28 -3.99
C ASP A 42 4.41 -14.04 -2.70
N ARG A 43 3.96 -13.57 -1.52
CA ARG A 43 4.26 -14.22 -0.23
C ARG A 43 3.04 -14.29 0.66
N ASP A 44 2.90 -15.44 1.33
CA ASP A 44 1.78 -15.66 2.24
C ASP A 44 1.95 -14.96 3.58
N GLU A 45 3.19 -14.71 4.02
CA GLU A 45 3.46 -14.11 5.32
C GLU A 45 3.26 -12.58 5.30
N PRO A 46 2.34 -12.03 6.14
CA PRO A 46 2.13 -10.61 6.23
C PRO A 46 3.31 -9.91 6.90
N PHE A 47 3.69 -8.74 6.39
CA PHE A 47 4.82 -7.97 6.91
C PHE A 47 4.39 -6.74 7.72
N ILE A 48 3.13 -6.31 7.58
CA ILE A 48 2.49 -5.33 8.46
C ILE A 48 1.13 -5.89 8.85
N ALA A 49 0.85 -5.98 10.15
CA ALA A 49 -0.44 -6.39 10.67
C ALA A 49 -0.90 -5.45 11.78
N ALA A 50 -2.20 -5.21 11.84
CA ALA A 50 -2.86 -4.43 12.87
C ALA A 50 -4.06 -5.21 13.41
N ASP A 51 -4.00 -5.53 14.71
CA ASP A 51 -5.06 -6.25 15.43
C ASP A 51 -6.30 -5.36 15.64
N ARG A 52 -6.10 -4.06 15.93
CA ARG A 52 -7.19 -3.11 16.24
C ARG A 52 -7.09 -1.82 15.41
N PRO A 53 -7.24 -1.89 14.08
CA PRO A 53 -7.14 -0.70 13.24
C PRO A 53 -8.33 0.24 13.44
N VAL A 54 -8.07 1.54 13.41
CA VAL A 54 -9.12 2.57 13.51
C VAL A 54 -9.38 3.16 12.13
N ARG A 55 -10.65 3.20 11.73
CA ARG A 55 -11.05 3.81 10.46
C ARG A 55 -11.03 5.33 10.58
N VAL A 56 -10.03 5.97 9.96
CA VAL A 56 -10.00 7.42 9.80
C VAL A 56 -10.90 7.77 8.61
N ARG A 57 -11.93 8.60 8.84
CA ARG A 57 -12.70 9.22 7.74
C ARG A 57 -11.92 10.44 7.25
N ARG A 58 -11.69 10.51 5.95
CA ARG A 58 -11.02 11.64 5.28
C ARG A 58 -12.04 12.43 4.49
#